data_AF-A0A7S0AIQ4-F1
#
_entry.id   AF-A0A7S0AIQ4-F1
#
_cell.length_a   1.000
_cell.length_b   1.000
_cell.length_c   1.000
_cell.angle_alpha   90.00
_cell.angle_beta   90.00
_cell.angle_gamma   90.00
#
_symmetry.space_group_name_H-M   'P 1'
#
loop_
_entity.id
_entity.type
_entity.pdbx_description
1 polymer ?
#
loop_
_entity_poly.entity_id
_entity_poly.type
_entity_poly.pdbx_seq_one_letter_code
_entity_poly.pdbx_strand_id
1 'polypeptide(L)'
;MADQDYDGSHIKGLILNLVQHWWPSLFQLPGFLLEFVTPIVKVAKRSTIQQFFTMQEYEQWKEENSNGKGWSIKYYKGLGTSTTQEAKEYF
;
A
#
# COMPACT_ATOMS: atom_id res chain seq x y z
N MET A 1 -5.30 5.87 -6.38
CA MET A 1 -4.14 4.99 -6.14
C MET A 1 -2.88 5.79 -6.49
N ALA A 2 -1.83 5.67 -5.69
CA ALA A 2 -0.49 6.13 -6.00
C ALA A 2 0.51 5.18 -5.33
N ASP A 3 1.80 5.29 -5.66
CA ASP A 3 2.85 4.52 -4.96
C ASP A 3 2.78 4.77 -3.45
N GLN A 4 3.11 3.76 -2.66
CA GLN A 4 3.08 3.81 -1.19
C GLN A 4 4.43 4.29 -0.64
N ASP A 5 4.89 5.41 -1.18
CA ASP A 5 6.08 6.13 -0.76
C ASP A 5 5.76 7.60 -0.48
N TYR A 6 6.81 8.38 -0.18
CA TYR A 6 6.66 9.80 0.13
C TYR A 6 6.12 10.59 -1.06
N ASP A 7 6.55 10.25 -2.28
CA ASP A 7 6.13 10.94 -3.49
C ASP A 7 4.66 10.66 -3.81
N GLY A 8 4.21 9.41 -3.67
CA GLY A 8 2.80 9.07 -3.81
C GLY A 8 1.91 9.74 -2.77
N SER A 9 2.39 9.90 -1.53
CA SER A 9 1.69 10.66 -0.49
C SER A 9 1.58 12.15 -0.86
N HIS A 10 2.65 12.73 -1.40
CA HIS A 10 2.64 14.12 -1.86
C HIS A 10 1.68 14.32 -3.05
N ILE A 11 1.67 13.42 -4.03
CA ILE A 11 0.74 13.43 -5.16
C ILE A 11 -0.71 13.36 -4.68
N LYS A 12 -1.03 12.47 -3.72
CA LYS A 12 -2.36 12.41 -3.10
C LYS A 12 -2.73 13.75 -2.48
N GLY A 13 -1.81 14.37 -1.73
CA GLY A 13 -2.02 15.69 -1.13
C GLY A 13 -2.33 16.78 -2.16
N LEU A 14 -1.63 16.80 -3.30
CA LEU A 14 -1.90 17.75 -4.39
C LEU A 14 -3.27 17.54 -5.02
N ILE A 15 -3.69 16.29 -5.24
CA ILE A 15 -5.04 15.98 -5.75
C ILE A 15 -6.11 16.41 -4.74
N LEU A 16 -5.92 16.12 -3.46
CA LEU A 16 -6.82 16.55 -2.40
C LEU A 16 -6.94 18.08 -2.37
N ASN A 17 -5.80 18.78 -2.44
CA ASN A 17 -5.76 20.24 -2.46
C ASN A 17 -6.51 20.82 -3.66
N LEU A 18 -6.31 20.24 -4.86
CA LEU A 18 -7.00 20.64 -6.08
C LEU A 18 -8.53 20.51 -5.92
N VAL A 19 -9.00 19.34 -5.49
CA VAL A 19 -10.44 19.09 -5.37
C VAL A 19 -11.06 19.94 -4.26
N GLN A 20 -10.36 20.12 -3.14
CA GLN A 20 -10.84 20.96 -2.05
C GLN A 20 -10.93 22.44 -2.47
N HIS A 21 -9.98 22.94 -3.27
CA HIS A 21 -9.96 24.33 -3.70
C HIS A 21 -11.12 24.67 -4.65
N TRP A 22 -11.37 23.81 -5.64
CA TRP A 22 -12.37 24.07 -6.68
C TRP A 22 -13.76 23.52 -6.37
N TRP A 23 -13.85 22.40 -5.63
CA TRP A 23 -15.10 21.70 -5.35
C TRP A 23 -15.18 21.19 -3.90
N PRO A 24 -15.17 22.09 -2.90
CA PRO A 24 -15.17 21.71 -1.48
C PRO A 24 -16.42 20.89 -1.09
N SER A 25 -17.55 21.07 -1.79
CA SER A 25 -18.78 20.31 -1.53
C SER A 25 -18.64 18.82 -1.80
N LEU A 26 -17.72 18.40 -2.68
CA LEU A 26 -17.51 16.97 -2.97
C LEU A 26 -16.95 16.21 -1.77
N PHE A 27 -16.19 16.88 -0.89
CA PHE A 27 -15.69 16.26 0.35
C PHE A 27 -16.81 15.97 1.36
N GLN A 28 -17.96 16.61 1.23
CA GLN A 28 -19.12 16.37 2.11
C GLN A 28 -19.92 15.14 1.66
N LEU A 29 -19.67 14.64 0.44
CA LEU A 29 -20.36 13.46 -0.08
C LEU A 29 -19.72 12.19 0.50
N PRO A 30 -20.49 11.36 1.22
CA PRO A 30 -19.96 10.11 1.78
C PRO A 30 -19.49 9.19 0.65
N GLY A 31 -18.26 8.67 0.79
CA GLY A 31 -17.66 7.76 -0.20
C GLY A 31 -17.12 8.42 -1.46
N PHE A 32 -17.12 9.76 -1.56
CA PHE A 32 -16.51 10.45 -2.70
C PHE A 32 -14.98 10.27 -2.73
N LEU A 33 -14.33 10.41 -1.57
CA LEU A 33 -12.89 10.17 -1.47
C LEU A 33 -12.62 8.70 -1.18
N LEU A 34 -11.98 8.02 -2.14
CA LEU A 34 -11.53 6.64 -1.97
C LEU A 34 -10.04 6.53 -2.26
N GLU A 35 -9.36 5.77 -1.42
CA GLU A 35 -7.97 5.40 -1.63
C GLU A 35 -7.86 3.88 -1.80
N PHE A 36 -7.12 3.48 -2.82
CA PHE A 36 -6.69 2.11 -2.98
C PHE A 36 -5.22 1.99 -2.57
N VAL A 37 -4.95 1.17 -1.55
CA VAL A 37 -3.63 0.96 -0.95
C VAL A 37 -3.15 -0.45 -1.32
N THR A 38 -1.95 -0.56 -1.84
CA THR A 38 -1.28 -1.85 -2.12
C THR A 38 -0.27 -2.17 -1.01
N PRO A 39 -0.02 -3.45 -0.70
CA PRO A 39 0.99 -3.82 0.28
C PRO A 39 2.40 -3.41 -0.18
N ILE A 40 3.24 -2.98 0.75
CA ILE A 40 4.63 -2.61 0.49
C ILE A 40 5.60 -3.77 0.71
N VAL A 41 5.21 -4.75 1.54
CA VAL A 41 5.97 -5.98 1.75
C VAL A 41 5.01 -7.17 1.74
N LYS A 42 5.36 -8.23 1.00
CA LYS A 42 4.68 -9.54 1.03
C LYS A 42 5.70 -10.58 1.47
N VAL A 43 5.37 -11.33 2.50
CA VAL A 43 6.18 -12.45 2.98
C VAL A 43 5.44 -13.76 2.74
N ALA A 44 6.18 -14.80 2.35
CA ALA A 44 5.62 -16.11 2.07
C ALA A 44 6.47 -17.22 2.71
N LYS A 45 5.81 -18.19 3.35
CA LYS A 45 6.44 -19.41 3.85
C LYS A 45 5.47 -20.57 3.68
N ARG A 46 5.82 -21.50 2.80
CA ARG A 46 4.94 -22.61 2.38
C ARG A 46 3.61 -22.05 1.85
N SER A 47 2.49 -22.40 2.47
CA SER A 47 1.14 -21.93 2.11
C SER A 47 0.72 -20.64 2.85
N THR A 48 1.54 -20.12 3.76
CA THR A 48 1.21 -18.92 4.53
C THR A 48 1.78 -17.69 3.83
N ILE A 49 0.90 -16.73 3.54
CA ILE A 49 1.23 -15.43 2.97
C ILE A 49 0.78 -14.36 3.97
N GLN A 50 1.64 -13.37 4.21
CA GLN A 50 1.29 -12.18 4.96
C GLN A 50 1.71 -10.93 4.18
N GLN A 51 0.93 -9.88 4.32
CA GLN A 51 1.07 -8.61 3.62
C GLN A 51 1.15 -7.49 4.65
N PHE A 52 2.05 -6.54 4.42
CA PHE A 52 2.26 -5.38 5.27
C PHE A 52 2.08 -4.12 4.43
N PHE A 53 1.37 -3.15 4.98
CA PHE A 53 1.06 -1.89 4.31
C PHE A 53 1.97 -0.75 4.81
N THR A 54 2.64 -0.94 5.93
CA THR A 54 3.68 -0.04 6.44
C THR A 54 4.98 -0.79 6.77
N MET A 55 6.11 -0.05 6.78
CA MET A 55 7.40 -0.64 7.13
C MET A 55 7.47 -0.98 8.62
N GLN A 56 6.77 -0.20 9.45
CA GLN A 56 6.69 -0.39 10.90
C GLN A 56 6.04 -1.74 11.25
N GLU A 57 4.90 -2.05 10.63
CA GLU A 57 4.23 -3.35 10.80
C GLU A 57 5.13 -4.52 10.40
N TYR A 58 5.84 -4.37 9.28
CA TYR A 58 6.76 -5.41 8.81
C TYR A 58 7.97 -5.58 9.74
N GLU A 59 8.57 -4.49 10.23
CA GLU A 59 9.73 -4.57 11.13
C GLU A 59 9.36 -5.19 12.47
N GLN A 60 8.24 -4.77 13.06
CA GLN A 60 7.72 -5.38 14.29
C GLN A 60 7.48 -6.89 14.08
N TRP A 61 6.80 -7.26 12.99
CA TRP A 61 6.59 -8.66 12.67
C TRP A 61 7.91 -9.42 12.51
N LYS A 62 8.89 -8.81 11.83
CA LYS A 62 10.19 -9.44 11.55
C LYS A 62 10.95 -9.74 12.84
N GLU A 63 10.96 -8.81 13.79
CA GLU A 63 11.57 -8.99 15.11
C GLU A 63 10.91 -10.13 15.88
N GLU A 64 9.58 -10.19 15.90
CA GLU A 64 8.80 -11.24 16.56
C GLU A 64 8.97 -12.61 15.88
N ASN A 65 9.33 -12.65 14.59
CA ASN A 65 9.36 -13.87 13.77
C ASN A 65 10.80 -14.30 13.39
N SER A 66 11.70 -14.33 14.38
CA SER A 66 13.08 -14.80 14.20
C SER A 66 13.82 -14.06 13.07
N ASN A 67 13.67 -12.74 12.99
CA ASN A 67 14.22 -11.87 11.95
C ASN A 67 13.77 -12.25 10.52
N GLY A 68 12.62 -12.91 10.36
CA GLY A 68 12.10 -13.37 9.08
C GLY A 68 12.80 -14.62 8.53
N LYS A 69 13.58 -15.35 9.34
CA LYS A 69 14.33 -16.51 8.87
C LYS A 69 13.41 -17.60 8.30
N GLY A 70 13.70 -18.04 7.08
CA GLY A 70 12.92 -19.06 6.37
C GLY A 70 11.64 -18.56 5.73
N TRP A 71 11.43 -17.24 5.68
CA TRP A 71 10.41 -16.58 4.86
C TRP A 71 11.03 -16.04 3.57
N SER A 72 10.30 -16.14 2.46
CA SER A 72 10.58 -15.37 1.26
C SER A 72 10.00 -13.97 1.42
N ILE A 73 10.79 -12.93 1.23
CA ILE A 73 10.39 -11.54 1.44
C ILE A 73 10.46 -10.80 0.11
N LYS A 74 9.33 -10.22 -0.33
CA LYS A 74 9.21 -9.40 -1.54
C LYS A 74 8.82 -7.98 -1.14
N TYR A 75 9.63 -7.01 -1.56
CA TYR A 75 9.40 -5.58 -1.36
C TYR A 75 8.81 -4.97 -2.63
N TYR A 76 7.73 -4.19 -2.50
CA TYR A 76 7.10 -3.47 -3.60
C TYR A 76 7.49 -2.00 -3.46
N LYS A 77 8.40 -1.54 -4.33
CA LYS A 77 8.84 -0.14 -4.33
C LYS A 77 7.86 0.79 -5.06
N GLY A 78 7.17 0.26 -6.06
CA GLY A 78 6.16 0.97 -6.83
C GLY A 78 5.19 0.00 -7.47
N LEU A 79 4.06 0.52 -7.95
CA LEU A 79 2.93 -0.24 -8.47
C LEU A 79 3.33 -1.17 -9.63
N GLY A 80 4.31 -0.78 -10.44
CA GLY A 80 4.88 -1.60 -11.52
C GLY A 80 5.65 -2.85 -11.07
N THR A 81 5.89 -3.01 -9.77
CA THR A 81 6.53 -4.22 -9.19
C THR A 81 5.54 -5.38 -9.03
N SER A 82 4.24 -5.10 -9.13
CA SER A 82 3.18 -6.10 -9.02
C SER A 82 3.06 -6.92 -10.29
N THR A 83 2.95 -8.24 -10.17
CA THR A 83 2.70 -9.12 -11.31
C THR A 83 1.24 -9.03 -11.76
N THR A 84 0.94 -9.40 -13.01
CA THR A 84 -0.44 -9.47 -13.52
C THR A 84 -1.33 -10.39 -12.68
N GLN A 85 -0.76 -11.43 -12.08
CA GLN A 85 -1.49 -12.33 -11.19
C GLN A 85 -1.88 -11.62 -9.89
N GLU A 86 -0.95 -10.88 -9.26
CA GLU A 86 -1.23 -10.08 -8.07
C GLU A 86 -2.22 -8.96 -8.37
N ALA A 87 -2.13 -8.32 -9.54
CA ALA A 87 -3.12 -7.34 -9.97
C ALA A 87 -4.54 -7.94 -10.05
N LYS A 88 -4.70 -9.19 -10.51
CA LYS A 88 -5.99 -9.90 -10.49
C LYS A 88 -6.44 -10.33 -9.11
N GLU A 89 -5.56 -10.41 -8.12
CA GLU A 89 -5.96 -10.67 -6.72
C GLU A 89 -6.55 -9.41 -6.07
N TYR A 90 -6.13 -8.24 -6.56
CA TYR A 90 -6.49 -6.93 -6.03
C TYR A 90 -7.79 -6.34 -6.61
N PHE A 91 -8.22 -6.80 -7.78
CA PHE A 91 -9.35 -6.28 -8.56
C PHE A 91 -10.26 -7.41 -9.03
#